data_AF-A0A2A3JP88-F1
#
_entry.id   AF-A0A2A3JP88-F1
#
_cell.length_a   1.000
_cell.length_b   1.000
_cell.length_c   1.000
_cell.angle_alpha   90.00
_cell.angle_beta   90.00
_cell.angle_gamma   90.00
#
_symmetry.space_group_name_H-M   'P 1'
#
loop_
_entity.id
_entity.type
_entity.pdbx_description
1 polymer ?
#
loop_
_entity_poly.entity_id
_entity_poly.type
_entity_poly.pdbx_seq_one_letter_code
_entity_poly.pdbx_strand_id
1 'polypeptide(L)' 'RPAGDQRIELQIVMPKTVDDGLADFMEDWAKAHPYDPRKGWRA' A
#
# COMPACT_ATOMS: atom_id res chain seq x y z
N ARG A 1 18.10 33.75 -6.38
CA ARG A 1 17.31 32.79 -7.17
C ARG A 1 16.25 32.20 -6.24
N PRO A 2 14.99 32.06 -6.66
CA PRO A 2 14.00 31.33 -5.86
C PRO A 2 14.46 29.88 -5.68
N ALA A 3 14.13 29.27 -4.54
CA ALA A 3 14.35 27.85 -4.32
C ALA A 3 13.45 27.05 -5.27
N GLY A 4 13.94 25.91 -5.77
CA GLY A 4 13.13 24.99 -6.57
C GLY A 4 12.20 24.14 -5.72
N ASP A 5 11.34 23.37 -6.40
CA ASP A 5 10.36 22.49 -5.76
C ASP A 5 10.90 21.07 -5.55
N GLN A 6 10.31 20.34 -4.60
CA GLN A 6 10.57 18.91 -4.40
C GLN A 6 9.47 18.06 -5.06
N ARG A 7 9.89 17.00 -5.76
CA ARG A 7 8.99 15.94 -6.24
C ARG A 7 9.21 14.69 -5.39
N ILE A 8 8.14 14.21 -4.76
CA ILE A 8 8.14 12.96 -3.97
C ILE A 8 7.22 11.97 -4.67
N GLU A 9 7.70 10.74 -4.85
CA GLU A 9 6.91 9.61 -5.35
C GLU A 9 6.73 8.59 -4.23
N LEU A 10 5.49 8.18 -4.01
CA LEU A 10 5.16 7.16 -3.03
C LEU A 10 5.15 5.80 -3.72
N GLN A 11 5.84 4.84 -3.11
CA GLN A 11 5.86 3.46 -3.55
C GLN A 11 5.57 2.55 -2.36
N ILE A 12 4.59 1.65 -2.54
CA ILE A 12 4.34 0.58 -1.57
C ILE A 12 5.32 -0.55 -1.88
N VAL A 13 6.10 -0.97 -0.87
CA VAL A 13 7.07 -2.07 -0.98
C VAL A 13 6.77 -3.14 0.04
N MET A 14 6.95 -4.40 -0.34
CA MET A 14 6.80 -5.54 0.57
C MET A 14 8.12 -5.81 1.30
N PRO A 15 8.07 -6.23 2.58
CA PRO A 15 9.26 -6.71 3.27
C PRO A 15 9.77 -8.01 2.63
N LYS A 16 11.03 -8.35 2.87
CA LYS A 16 11.63 -9.62 2.39
C LYS A 16 11.00 -10.85 3.03
N THR A 17 10.53 -10.71 4.26
CA THR A 17 9.87 -11.75 5.03
C THR A 17 8.64 -11.13 5.67
N VAL A 18 7.51 -11.82 5.57
CA VAL A 18 6.28 -11.46 6.28
C VAL A 18 6.28 -12.25 7.58
N ASP A 19 6.32 -11.56 8.71
CA ASP A 19 6.15 -12.18 10.02
C ASP A 19 4.67 -12.39 10.35
N ASP A 20 4.40 -13.23 11.36
CA ASP A 20 3.06 -13.64 11.75
C ASP A 20 2.20 -12.43 12.17
N GLY A 21 2.79 -11.43 12.84
CA GLY A 21 2.05 -10.24 13.30
C GLY A 21 1.58 -9.38 12.14
N LEU A 22 2.41 -9.20 11.11
CA LEU A 22 2.00 -8.51 9.89
C LEU A 22 0.94 -9.30 9.10
N ALA A 23 1.07 -10.63 9.05
CA ALA A 23 0.08 -11.48 8.40
C ALA A 23 -1.30 -11.34 9.08
N ASP A 24 -1.35 -11.50 10.39
CA ASP A 24 -2.56 -11.38 11.20
C ASP A 24 -3.20 -10.00 11.04
N PHE A 25 -2.39 -8.93 11.10
CA PHE A 25 -2.87 -7.56 10.89
C PHE A 25 -3.52 -7.39 9.52
N MET A 26 -2.86 -7.84 8.45
CA MET A 26 -3.37 -7.67 7.09
C MET A 26 -4.67 -8.45 6.87
N GLU A 27 -4.79 -9.64 7.47
CA GLU A 27 -5.99 -10.46 7.40
C GLU A 27 -7.18 -9.76 8.09
N ASP A 28 -7.00 -9.33 9.33
CA ASP A 28 -8.07 -8.68 10.10
C ASP A 28 -8.45 -7.31 9.52
N TRP A 29 -7.46 -6.56 9.03
CA TRP A 29 -7.69 -5.32 8.32
C TRP A 29 -8.55 -5.53 7.07
N ALA A 30 -8.24 -6.55 6.26
CA ALA A 30 -8.98 -6.85 5.04
C ALA A 30 -10.45 -7.24 5.32
N LYS A 31 -10.72 -7.96 6.41
CA LYS A 31 -12.08 -8.29 6.85
C LYS A 31 -12.87 -7.04 7.22
N ALA A 32 -12.26 -6.13 7.98
CA ALA A 32 -12.90 -4.91 8.45
C ALA A 32 -13.05 -3.83 7.36
N HIS A 33 -12.19 -3.86 6.32
CA HIS A 33 -12.11 -2.83 5.29
C HIS A 33 -12.18 -3.43 3.88
N PRO A 34 -13.35 -3.90 3.42
CA PRO A 34 -13.49 -4.48 2.10
C PRO A 34 -13.23 -3.43 1.00
N TYR A 35 -12.20 -3.68 0.20
CA TYR A 35 -11.80 -2.83 -0.91
C TYR A 35 -11.39 -3.70 -2.10
N ASP A 36 -11.90 -3.39 -3.29
CA ASP A 36 -11.48 -4.03 -4.54
C ASP A 36 -10.43 -3.15 -5.23
N PRO A 37 -9.12 -3.49 -5.13
CA PRO A 37 -8.05 -2.70 -5.73
C PRO A 37 -8.05 -2.73 -7.26
N ARG A 38 -8.85 -3.61 -7.89
CA ARG A 38 -8.95 -3.74 -9.35
C ARG A 38 -10.29 -3.22 -9.88
N LYS A 39 -11.12 -2.62 -9.04
CA LYS A 39 -12.40 -2.07 -9.47
C LYS A 39 -12.19 -1.03 -10.58
N GLY A 40 -12.80 -1.29 -11.74
CA GLY A 40 -12.69 -0.41 -12.91
C GLY A 40 -11.47 -0.66 -13.81
N TRP A 41 -10.66 -1.67 -13.50
CA TRP A 41 -9.61 -2.12 -14.42
C TRP A 41 -10.24 -2.75 -15.67
N ARG A 42 -9.89 -2.23 -16.85
CA ARG A 42 -10.24 -2.84 -18.14
C ARG A 42 -8.99 -3.56 -18.64
N ALA A 43 -9.10 -4.88 -18.81
CA ALA A 43 -8.04 -5.72 -19.39
C ALA A 43 -7.87 -5.41 -20.88
#